data_AF-A0A1Y5T6A7-F1
#
_entry.id   AF-A0A1Y5T6A7-F1
#
_cell.length_a   1.000
_cell.length_b   1.000
_cell.length_c   1.000
_cell.angle_alpha   90.00
_cell.angle_beta   90.00
_cell.angle_gamma   90.00
#
_symmetry.space_group_name_H-M   'P 1'
#
loop_
_entity.id
_entity.type
_entity.pdbx_description
1 polymer ?
#
loop_
_entity_poly.entity_id
_entity_poly.type
_entity_poly.pdbx_seq_one_letter_code
_entity_poly.pdbx_strand_id
1 'polypeptide(L)'
;MKDTRPPDTIPNPYTTPSQPTLRFDVNDWLPYIEDENASYEQKIELIETLWAIVIGFVDLGWDIKSVNESCGEDADLYTLLTSGMVDLENAQTDQTEGRHE
;
A
#
# COMPACT_ATOMS: atom_id res chain seq x y z
N MET A 1 -1.90 -55.13 23.70
CA MET A 1 -0.83 -54.92 22.69
C MET A 1 -0.98 -53.51 22.16
N LYS A 2 0.12 -52.80 21.92
CA LYS A 2 0.21 -51.33 21.98
C LYS A 2 -0.57 -50.65 20.83
N ASP A 3 -1.57 -49.84 21.16
CA ASP A 3 -2.13 -48.84 20.25
C ASP A 3 -1.08 -47.73 20.08
N THR A 4 -0.34 -47.81 18.97
CA THR A 4 0.58 -46.75 18.56
C THR A 4 -0.25 -45.60 17.99
N ARG A 5 -0.45 -44.55 18.80
CA ARG A 5 -0.98 -43.26 18.34
C ARG A 5 -0.09 -42.74 17.20
N PRO A 6 -0.64 -42.27 16.07
CA PRO A 6 0.16 -41.63 15.03
C PRO A 6 0.87 -40.40 15.62
N PRO A 7 2.12 -40.11 15.20
CA PRO A 7 2.86 -38.99 15.74
C PRO A 7 2.09 -37.70 15.50
N ASP A 8 1.83 -36.96 16.58
CA ASP A 8 1.30 -35.60 16.52
C ASP A 8 2.16 -34.80 15.54
N THR A 9 1.56 -34.40 14.41
CA THR A 9 2.15 -33.47 13.45
C THR A 9 2.36 -32.14 14.17
N ILE A 10 3.56 -31.93 14.70
CA ILE A 10 3.99 -30.62 15.20
C ILE A 10 3.87 -29.68 14.00
N PRO A 11 3.06 -28.60 14.07
CA PRO A 11 3.01 -27.61 13.01
C PRO A 11 4.43 -27.09 12.80
N ASN A 12 4.97 -27.30 11.61
CA ASN A 12 6.30 -26.84 11.27
C ASN A 12 6.34 -25.30 11.46
N PRO A 13 7.14 -24.76 12.40
CA PRO A 13 7.24 -23.32 12.62
C PRO A 13 7.87 -22.59 11.43
N TYR A 14 8.39 -23.33 10.45
CA TYR A 14 8.93 -22.81 9.19
C TYR A 14 7.93 -22.83 8.03
N THR A 15 6.61 -22.83 8.31
CA THR A 15 5.62 -22.56 7.26
C THR A 15 5.77 -21.10 6.88
N THR A 16 6.62 -20.85 5.88
CA THR A 16 6.71 -19.54 5.22
C THR A 16 5.31 -19.17 4.76
N PRO A 17 4.77 -18.01 5.17
CA PRO A 17 3.45 -17.59 4.72
C PRO A 17 3.46 -17.62 3.19
N SER A 18 2.46 -18.27 2.61
CA SER A 18 2.27 -18.27 1.17
C SER A 18 2.18 -16.83 0.71
N GLN A 19 3.14 -16.38 -0.08
CA GLN A 19 3.13 -15.05 -0.69
C GLN A 19 1.76 -14.86 -1.38
N PRO A 20 1.00 -13.81 -1.04
CA PRO A 20 -0.28 -13.56 -1.69
C PRO A 20 -0.03 -13.37 -3.18
N THR A 21 -0.69 -14.20 -4.01
CA THR A 21 -0.61 -14.06 -5.46
C THR A 21 -1.60 -12.99 -5.90
N LEU A 22 -1.10 -11.84 -6.32
CA LEU A 22 -1.93 -10.78 -6.88
C LEU A 22 -2.38 -11.16 -8.29
N ARG A 23 -3.69 -11.09 -8.56
CA ARG A 23 -4.28 -11.34 -9.88
C ARG A 23 -4.81 -10.02 -10.44
N PHE A 24 -4.66 -9.85 -11.75
CA PHE A 24 -5.07 -8.64 -12.46
C PHE A 24 -5.77 -8.99 -13.76
N ASP A 25 -6.94 -8.40 -13.96
CA ASP A 25 -7.70 -8.46 -15.21
C ASP A 25 -8.04 -7.02 -15.63
N VAL A 26 -7.54 -6.61 -16.78
CA VAL A 26 -7.74 -5.25 -17.30
C VAL A 26 -9.22 -4.92 -17.51
N ASN A 27 -10.05 -5.91 -17.81
CA ASN A 27 -11.48 -5.72 -18.07
C ASN A 27 -12.25 -5.24 -16.83
N ASP A 28 -11.78 -5.60 -15.64
CA ASP A 28 -12.40 -5.15 -14.38
C ASP A 28 -12.17 -3.65 -14.16
N TRP A 29 -11.11 -3.08 -14.74
CA TRP A 29 -10.67 -1.70 -14.48
C TRP A 29 -11.11 -0.70 -15.55
N LEU A 30 -11.34 -1.18 -16.78
CA LEU A 30 -11.82 -0.38 -17.90
C LEU A 30 -13.05 0.51 -17.57
N PRO A 31 -14.07 0.03 -16.82
CA PRO A 31 -15.23 0.86 -16.45
C PRO A 31 -14.91 2.08 -15.60
N TYR A 32 -13.76 2.11 -14.92
CA TYR A 32 -13.34 3.20 -14.03
C TYR A 32 -12.53 4.28 -14.74
N ILE A 33 -12.20 4.11 -16.02
CA ILE A 33 -11.47 5.11 -16.82
C ILE A 33 -12.49 5.98 -17.59
N GLU A 34 -12.87 7.10 -16.97
CA GLU A 34 -13.90 8.04 -17.45
C GLU A 34 -13.49 8.93 -18.63
N ASP A 35 -12.27 8.80 -19.17
CA ASP A 35 -11.81 9.64 -20.29
C ASP A 35 -12.40 9.17 -21.63
N GLU A 36 -13.35 9.91 -22.17
CA GLU A 36 -13.96 9.66 -23.49
C GLU A 36 -13.01 9.96 -24.67
N ASN A 37 -11.98 10.80 -24.47
CA ASN A 37 -11.02 11.16 -25.51
C ASN A 37 -9.87 10.15 -25.65
N ALA A 38 -9.63 9.33 -24.62
CA ALA A 38 -8.62 8.28 -24.67
C ALA A 38 -9.08 7.11 -25.54
N SER A 39 -8.20 6.68 -26.46
CA SER A 39 -8.43 5.45 -27.23
C SER A 39 -8.44 4.23 -26.30
N TYR A 40 -9.06 3.14 -26.75
CA TYR A 40 -9.05 1.88 -25.99
C TYR A 40 -7.61 1.46 -25.64
N GLU A 41 -6.68 1.52 -26.59
CA GLU A 41 -5.27 1.18 -26.39
C GLU A 41 -4.62 2.05 -25.30
N GLN A 42 -4.92 3.35 -25.27
CA GLN A 42 -4.42 4.26 -24.25
C GLN A 42 -4.99 3.95 -22.86
N LYS A 43 -6.24 3.50 -22.78
CA LYS A 43 -6.84 3.04 -21.51
C LYS A 43 -6.16 1.79 -21.00
N ILE A 44 -5.86 0.83 -21.88
CA ILE A 44 -5.10 -0.38 -21.52
C ILE A 44 -3.71 0.00 -21.02
N GLU A 45 -2.97 0.82 -21.77
CA GLU A 45 -1.62 1.26 -21.41
C GLU A 45 -1.58 1.93 -20.03
N LEU A 46 -2.57 2.79 -19.73
CA LEU A 46 -2.70 3.41 -18.42
C LEU A 46 -2.90 2.37 -17.30
N ILE A 47 -3.82 1.43 -17.49
CA ILE A 47 -4.14 0.41 -16.47
C ILE A 47 -2.93 -0.52 -16.25
N GLU A 48 -2.22 -0.92 -17.32
CA GLU A 48 -0.99 -1.70 -17.22
C GLU A 48 0.13 -0.94 -16.51
N THR A 49 0.27 0.36 -16.78
CA THR A 49 1.26 1.22 -16.12
C THR A 49 0.98 1.33 -14.62
N LEU A 50 -0.27 1.54 -14.23
CA LEU A 50 -0.68 1.56 -12.82
C LEU A 50 -0.39 0.23 -12.13
N TRP A 51 -0.69 -0.89 -12.80
CA TRP A 51 -0.39 -2.22 -12.27
C TRP A 51 1.11 -2.46 -12.07
N ALA A 52 1.94 -2.05 -13.03
CA ALA A 52 3.39 -2.14 -12.92
C ALA A 52 3.93 -1.37 -11.71
N ILE A 53 3.35 -0.20 -11.41
CA ILE A 53 3.69 0.59 -10.22
C ILE A 53 3.32 -0.18 -8.94
N VAL A 54 2.12 -0.77 -8.88
CA VAL A 54 1.68 -1.58 -7.72
C VAL A 54 2.63 -2.76 -7.48
N ILE A 55 2.99 -3.51 -8.53
CA ILE A 55 3.96 -4.61 -8.44
C ILE A 55 5.31 -4.10 -7.97
N GLY A 56 5.78 -2.94 -8.46
CA GLY A 56 7.01 -2.32 -8.00
C GLY A 56 7.03 -2.09 -6.48
N PHE A 57 5.91 -1.67 -5.89
CA PHE A 57 5.81 -1.54 -4.43
C PHE A 57 5.80 -2.89 -3.71
N VAL A 58 5.11 -3.89 -4.25
CA VAL A 58 5.10 -5.25 -3.68
C VAL A 58 6.50 -5.87 -3.71
N ASP A 59 7.24 -5.69 -4.80
CA ASP A 59 8.62 -6.17 -4.96
C ASP A 59 9.59 -5.52 -3.96
N LEU A 60 9.34 -4.25 -3.59
CA LEU A 60 10.08 -3.55 -2.54
C LEU A 60 9.73 -4.05 -1.12
N GLY A 61 8.83 -5.03 -1.01
CA GLY A 61 8.42 -5.64 0.25
C GLY A 61 7.26 -4.91 0.94
N TRP A 62 6.56 -4.03 0.23
CA TRP A 62 5.35 -3.42 0.76
C TRP A 62 4.21 -4.42 0.62
N ASP A 63 3.69 -4.84 1.76
CA ASP A 63 2.59 -5.78 1.81
C ASP A 63 1.26 -5.07 1.53
N ILE A 64 0.43 -5.65 0.65
CA ILE A 64 -0.94 -5.17 0.42
C ILE A 64 -1.80 -5.75 1.54
N LYS A 65 -1.60 -5.23 2.75
CA LYS A 65 -2.45 -5.59 3.88
C LYS A 65 -3.83 -5.01 3.65
N SER A 66 -4.86 -5.82 3.91
CA SER A 66 -6.21 -5.28 3.99
C SER A 66 -6.25 -4.23 5.10
N VAL A 67 -6.96 -3.12 4.90
CA VAL A 67 -7.13 -2.02 5.89
C VAL A 67 -7.54 -2.54 7.28
N ASN A 68 -8.11 -3.74 7.35
CA ASN A 68 -8.55 -4.39 8.57
C ASN A 68 -7.38 -4.90 9.46
N GLU A 69 -6.15 -4.98 8.93
CA GLU A 69 -4.98 -5.49 9.63
C GLU A 69 -4.03 -4.39 10.16
N SER A 70 -4.30 -3.10 9.87
CA SER A 70 -3.74 -2.04 10.69
C SER A 70 -4.44 -2.11 12.04
N CYS A 71 -3.73 -2.66 13.02
CA CYS A 71 -4.17 -2.78 14.41
C CYS A 71 -4.71 -1.44 14.93
N GLY A 72 -6.03 -1.27 14.86
CA GLY A 72 -6.81 -0.50 15.82
C GLY A 72 -6.57 1.00 15.92
N GLU A 73 -6.12 1.68 14.88
CA GLU A 73 -6.21 3.14 14.82
C GLU A 73 -6.71 3.52 13.42
N ASP A 74 -7.93 4.04 13.33
CA ASP A 74 -8.40 4.78 12.16
C ASP A 74 -7.50 6.01 12.02
N ALA A 75 -6.36 5.82 11.35
CA ALA A 75 -5.46 6.90 11.04
C ALA A 75 -6.19 7.83 10.07
N ASP A 76 -6.80 8.87 10.62
CA ASP A 76 -7.36 9.95 9.82
C ASP A 76 -6.22 10.57 9.00
N LEU A 77 -6.17 10.17 7.74
CA LEU A 77 -5.11 10.55 6.81
C LEU A 77 -5.03 12.07 6.69
N TYR A 78 -6.16 12.77 6.85
CA TYR A 78 -6.21 14.22 6.85
C TYR A 78 -5.42 14.81 8.03
N THR A 79 -5.57 14.28 9.24
CA THR A 79 -4.79 14.74 10.40
C THR A 79 -3.31 14.39 10.29
N LEU A 80 -2.94 13.24 9.74
CA LEU A 80 -1.53 12.90 9.49
C LEU A 80 -0.89 13.83 8.45
N LEU A 81 -1.57 14.09 7.34
CA LEU A 81 -1.10 14.97 6.28
C LEU A 81 -0.99 16.42 6.75
N THR A 82 -1.98 16.91 7.49
CA THR A 82 -1.98 18.28 8.03
C THR A 82 -0.98 18.46 9.17
N SER A 83 -0.76 17.45 10.02
CA SER A 83 0.24 17.50 11.09
C SER A 83 1.66 17.61 10.56
N GLY A 84 2.00 16.95 9.44
CA GLY A 84 3.32 17.13 8.81
C GLY A 84 3.50 18.49 8.14
N MET A 85 2.39 19.19 7.84
CA MET A 85 2.39 20.49 7.19
C MET A 85 2.65 21.64 8.17
N VAL A 86 2.19 21.53 9.43
CA VAL A 86 2.45 22.55 10.48
C VAL A 86 3.91 22.59 10.94
N ASP A 87 4.66 21.50 10.84
CA ASP A 87 6.09 21.49 11.16
C ASP A 87 6.94 22.27 10.14
N LEU A 88 6.47 22.38 8.89
CA LEU A 88 7.14 23.17 7.84
C LEU A 88 6.93 24.68 8.01
N GLU A 89 5.77 25.09 8.54
CA GLU A 89 5.45 26.51 8.75
C GLU A 89 6.23 27.11 9.92
N ASN A 90 6.49 26.32 10.98
CA ASN A 90 7.32 26.75 12.10
C ASN A 90 8.82 26.86 11.76
N ALA A 91 9.28 26.25 10.66
CA ALA A 91 10.67 26.35 10.21
C ALA A 91 10.97 27.62 9.40
N GLN A 92 9.95 28.41 9.01
CA GLN A 92 10.14 29.63 8.21
C GLN A 92 10.05 30.95 9.00
N THR A 93 9.71 30.93 10.28
CA THR A 93 9.55 32.16 11.07
C THR A 93 10.80 32.63 11.83
N ASP A 94 11.95 31.92 11.72
CA ASP A 94 13.19 32.30 12.43
C ASP A 94 14.26 32.89 11.49
N GLN A 95 13.89 33.68 10.47
CA GLN A 95 14.87 34.45 9.68
C GLN A 95 14.35 35.80 9.15
N THR A 96 13.64 36.59 9.96
CA THR A 96 13.50 38.04 9.69
C THR A 96 13.29 38.85 10.96
N GLU A 97 14.24 38.85 11.91
CA GLU A 97 14.32 39.96 12.86
C GLU A 97 15.78 40.24 13.22
N GLY A 98 16.39 41.18 12.49
CA GLY A 98 17.81 41.50 12.64
C GLY A 98 18.30 42.60 11.71
N ARG A 99 17.51 43.67 11.51
CA ARG A 99 18.04 44.97 11.09
C ARG A 99 17.46 46.03 12.02
N HIS A 100 18.32 46.95 12.44
CA HIS A 100 18.12 48.21 13.18
C HIS A 100 18.72 48.20 14.59
N GLU A 101 20.02 48.48 14.69
CA GLU A 101 20.55 49.81 15.09
C GLU A 101 22.00 49.98 14.62
#